data_AF-A0A2K9BKK0-F1
#
_entry.id   AF-A0A2K9BKK0-F1
#
_cell.length_a   1.000
_cell.length_b   1.000
_cell.length_c   1.000
_cell.angle_alpha   90.00
_cell.angle_beta   90.00
_cell.angle_gamma   90.00
#
_symmetry.space_group_name_H-M   'P 1'
#
loop_
_entity.id
_entity.type
_entity.pdbx_description
1 polymer ?
#
loop_
_entity_poly.entity_id
_entity_poly.type
_entity_poly.pdbx_seq_one_letter_code
_entity_poly.pdbx_strand_id
1 'polypeptide(L)'
;MKSCKQDFESGHGLSFIADLNYVVVPPSLVDYARSSPAGACGVGIYTPVAGYGRGENLKCVKPSRRFPRERPALELLLGLTRSLGREHIKGLKDSMDVEPAMEQKELEI
;
A
#
# COMPACT_ATOMS: atom_id res chain seq x y z
N MET A 1 0.52 3.73 -1.36
CA MET A 1 -0.61 4.63 -1.70
C MET A 1 -0.32 5.99 -1.11
N LYS A 2 -0.63 7.08 -1.83
CA LYS A 2 -0.50 8.45 -1.32
C LYS A 2 -1.86 9.12 -1.43
N SER A 3 -2.44 9.51 -0.30
CA SER A 3 -3.81 10.01 -0.25
C SER A 3 -3.88 11.52 -0.49
N CYS A 4 -2.87 12.26 -0.02
CA CYS A 4 -2.81 13.72 -0.11
C CYS A 4 -1.40 14.21 -0.49
N LYS A 5 -1.26 15.53 -0.71
CA LYS A 5 0.03 16.15 -1.09
C LYS A 5 1.05 15.98 0.04
N GLN A 6 0.62 16.21 1.28
CA GLN A 6 1.46 16.05 2.46
C GLN A 6 1.97 14.61 2.61
N ASP A 7 1.13 13.60 2.34
CA ASP A 7 1.59 12.21 2.29
C ASP A 7 2.69 12.09 1.24
N PHE A 8 2.54 12.67 0.06
CA PHE A 8 3.54 12.57 -1.00
C PHE A 8 4.88 13.19 -0.57
N GLU A 9 4.83 14.36 0.06
CA GLU A 9 5.99 15.12 0.53
C GLU A 9 6.67 14.50 1.75
N SER A 10 5.96 13.70 2.55
CA SER A 10 6.55 13.01 3.72
C SER A 10 7.66 12.01 3.37
N GLY A 11 7.81 11.63 2.10
CA GLY A 11 8.83 10.67 1.65
C GLY A 11 8.59 9.21 2.08
N HIS A 12 7.67 8.97 3.02
CA HIS A 12 7.41 7.63 3.55
C HIS A 12 6.89 6.68 2.46
N GLY A 13 7.38 5.44 2.39
CA GLY A 13 6.88 4.48 1.40
C GLY A 13 7.18 4.83 -0.06
N LEU A 14 8.19 5.66 -0.32
CA LEU A 14 8.79 5.89 -1.65
C LEU A 14 10.10 5.08 -1.83
N SER A 15 10.22 3.95 -1.11
CA SER A 15 11.33 3.00 -1.25
C SER A 15 11.06 2.08 -2.44
N PHE A 16 11.31 2.59 -3.64
CA PHE A 16 11.05 1.92 -4.91
C PHE A 16 12.02 0.75 -5.15
N ILE A 17 11.74 -0.41 -4.54
CA ILE A 17 12.61 -1.61 -4.57
C ILE A 17 12.30 -2.60 -5.69
N ALA A 18 11.21 -2.39 -6.44
CA ALA A 18 10.75 -3.35 -7.45
C ALA A 18 11.34 -3.07 -8.84
N ASP A 19 11.28 -4.06 -9.72
CA ASP A 19 11.56 -3.90 -11.15
C ASP A 19 10.63 -2.85 -11.78
N LEU A 20 9.36 -2.86 -11.38
CA LEU A 20 8.34 -1.91 -11.83
C LEU A 20 7.70 -1.24 -10.62
N ASN A 21 7.89 0.07 -10.52
CA ASN A 21 7.47 0.84 -9.37
C ASN A 21 6.23 1.67 -9.71
N TYR A 22 5.22 1.62 -8.84
CA TYR A 22 3.97 2.34 -9.03
C TYR A 22 3.55 3.10 -7.77
N VAL A 23 2.95 4.27 -7.95
CA VAL A 23 2.22 4.98 -6.91
C VAL A 23 0.75 5.02 -7.27
N VAL A 24 -0.10 4.76 -6.28
CA VAL A 24 -1.55 4.92 -6.39
C VAL A 24 -1.92 6.25 -5.75
N VAL A 25 -2.58 7.12 -6.53
CA VAL A 25 -3.03 8.45 -6.11
C VAL A 25 -4.48 8.69 -6.51
N PRO A 26 -5.25 9.48 -5.75
CA PRO A 26 -6.60 9.86 -6.15
C PRO A 26 -6.58 10.71 -7.44
N PRO A 27 -7.70 10.75 -8.20
CA PRO A 27 -7.75 11.44 -9.49
C PRO A 27 -7.32 12.91 -9.41
N SER A 28 -7.67 13.59 -8.31
CA SER A 28 -7.31 14.99 -8.04
C SER A 28 -5.80 15.24 -7.88
N LEU A 29 -5.00 14.20 -7.68
CA LEU A 29 -3.57 14.30 -7.36
C LEU A 29 -2.69 13.75 -8.49
N VAL A 30 -3.29 13.29 -9.60
CA VAL A 30 -2.58 12.72 -10.75
C VAL A 30 -1.59 13.72 -11.35
N ASP A 31 -1.99 14.97 -11.55
CA ASP A 31 -1.13 15.97 -12.18
C ASP A 31 0.07 16.32 -11.29
N TYR A 32 -0.17 16.43 -9.97
CA TYR A 32 0.90 16.60 -8.99
C TYR A 32 1.85 15.39 -8.96
N ALA A 33 1.31 14.17 -8.99
CA ALA A 33 2.13 12.97 -9.01
C ALA A 33 2.99 12.88 -10.28
N ARG A 34 2.48 13.34 -11.43
CA ARG A 34 3.23 13.40 -12.69
C ARG A 34 4.41 14.39 -12.63
N SER A 35 4.21 15.56 -12.02
CA SER A 35 5.24 16.60 -11.89
C SER A 35 6.22 16.37 -10.72
N SER A 36 5.84 15.53 -9.77
CA SER A 36 6.69 15.19 -8.62
C SER A 36 8.01 14.50 -9.04
N PRO A 37 9.07 14.54 -8.19
CA PRO A 37 10.32 13.84 -8.45
C PRO A 37 10.15 12.34 -8.72
N ALA A 38 9.26 11.67 -7.98
CA ALA A 38 8.93 10.26 -8.20
C ALA A 38 8.31 10.03 -9.60
N GLY A 39 7.37 10.89 -10.00
CA GLY A 39 6.81 10.87 -11.35
C GLY A 39 7.90 11.07 -12.41
N ALA A 40 8.78 12.06 -12.25
CA ALA A 40 9.85 12.36 -13.20
C ALA A 40 10.85 11.19 -13.36
N CYS A 41 11.14 10.44 -12.30
CA CYS A 41 12.10 9.34 -12.31
C CYS A 41 11.65 8.06 -13.05
N GLY A 42 10.43 8.04 -13.59
CA GLY A 42 9.90 6.89 -14.34
C GLY A 42 9.03 5.95 -13.51
N VAL A 43 8.60 6.35 -12.32
CA VAL A 43 7.60 5.63 -11.53
C VAL A 43 6.23 5.75 -12.21
N GLY A 44 5.51 4.62 -12.29
CA GLY A 44 4.18 4.57 -12.87
C GLY A 44 3.11 5.11 -11.91
N ILE A 45 1.97 5.52 -12.46
CA ILE A 45 0.89 6.14 -11.70
C ILE A 45 -0.42 5.42 -12.01
N TYR A 46 -1.05 4.92 -10.96
CA TYR A 46 -2.42 4.40 -10.97
C TYR A 46 -3.37 5.37 -10.29
N THR A 47 -4.60 5.45 -10.78
CA THR A 47 -5.68 6.21 -10.15
C THR A 47 -6.97 5.40 -10.12
N PRO A 48 -7.75 5.46 -9.03
CA PRO A 48 -9.05 4.79 -8.98
C PRO A 48 -10.05 5.47 -9.92
N VAL A 49 -10.85 4.69 -10.63
CA VAL A 49 -11.94 5.20 -11.48
C VAL A 49 -13.25 5.19 -10.68
N ALA A 50 -13.94 6.33 -10.60
CA ALA A 50 -15.27 6.42 -10.00
C ALA A 50 -16.32 5.86 -10.97
N GLY A 51 -17.21 4.95 -10.53
CA GLY A 51 -18.31 4.52 -11.39
C GLY A 51 -19.05 3.24 -11.02
N TYR A 52 -18.49 2.33 -10.21
CA TYR A 52 -19.23 1.19 -9.67
C TYR A 52 -18.80 0.99 -8.21
N GLY A 53 -19.73 0.59 -7.35
CA GLY A 53 -19.53 0.48 -5.91
C GLY A 53 -18.20 -0.20 -5.53
N ARG A 54 -17.58 0.28 -4.45
CA ARG A 54 -16.38 -0.31 -3.82
C ARG A 54 -15.10 -0.44 -4.69
N GLY A 55 -14.71 0.57 -5.45
CA GLY A 55 -13.28 0.84 -5.67
C GLY A 55 -12.42 -0.25 -6.34
N GLU A 56 -12.97 -1.04 -7.27
CA GLU A 56 -12.26 -2.22 -7.78
C GLU A 56 -11.34 -1.95 -8.98
N ASN A 57 -11.51 -0.83 -9.69
CA ASN A 57 -10.77 -0.59 -10.94
C ASN A 57 -9.75 0.56 -10.82
N LEU A 58 -8.48 0.19 -10.92
CA LEU A 58 -7.36 1.11 -11.06
C LEU A 58 -7.06 1.34 -12.54
N LYS A 59 -7.08 2.60 -12.97
CA LYS A 59 -6.62 2.99 -14.31
C LYS A 59 -5.14 3.33 -14.26
N CYS A 60 -4.36 2.71 -15.15
CA CYS A 60 -2.98 3.13 -15.37
C CYS A 60 -2.99 4.45 -16.14
N VAL A 61 -2.51 5.51 -15.50
CA VAL A 61 -2.44 6.86 -16.09
C VAL A 61 -1.04 7.15 -16.63
N LYS A 62 -0.04 6.49 -16.04
CA LYS A 62 1.35 6.50 -16.50
C LYS A 62 1.97 5.12 -16.29
N PRO A 63 2.48 4.44 -17.33
CA PRO A 63 3.18 3.18 -17.16
C PRO A 63 4.53 3.41 -16.46
N SER A 64 4.96 2.43 -15.67
CA SER A 64 6.27 2.45 -15.01
C SER A 64 7.39 2.05 -15.98
N ARG A 65 8.56 2.66 -15.82
CA ARG A 65 9.79 2.20 -16.45
C ARG A 65 10.40 1.08 -15.61
N ARG A 66 11.10 0.16 -16.26
CA ARG A 66 11.88 -0.86 -15.54
C ARG A 66 13.09 -0.23 -14.85
N PHE A 67 13.23 -0.47 -13.55
CA PHE A 67 14.39 -0.06 -12.78
C PHE A 67 15.34 -1.25 -12.59
N PRO A 68 16.67 -1.04 -12.69
CA PRO A 68 17.62 -2.07 -12.37
C PRO A 68 17.57 -2.36 -10.86
N ARG A 69 17.62 -3.64 -10.50
CA ARG A 69 17.66 -4.03 -9.09
C ARG A 69 19.05 -3.82 -8.50
N GLU A 70 19.09 -3.24 -7.30
CA GLU A 70 20.32 -3.18 -6.50
C GLU A 70 20.63 -4.51 -5.80
N ARG A 71 19.59 -5.32 -5.55
CA ARG A 71 19.68 -6.61 -4.84
C ARG A 71 19.12 -7.77 -5.66
N PRO A 72 19.60 -9.01 -5.45
CA PRO A 72 19.04 -10.19 -6.12
C PRO A 72 17.54 -10.35 -5.87
N ALA A 73 16.80 -10.87 -6.87
CA ALA A 73 15.36 -11.09 -6.73
C ALA A 73 15.01 -12.03 -5.56
N LEU A 74 15.85 -13.04 -5.32
CA LEU A 74 15.66 -13.99 -4.24
C LEU A 74 15.73 -13.32 -2.86
N GLU A 75 16.61 -12.32 -2.70
CA GLU A 75 16.73 -11.59 -1.44
C GLU A 75 15.49 -10.73 -1.18
N LEU A 76 15.00 -10.02 -2.20
CA LEU A 76 13.77 -9.23 -2.11
C LEU A 76 12.57 -10.13 -1.80
N LEU A 77 12.45 -11.27 -2.47
CA LEU A 77 11.39 -12.25 -2.24
C LEU A 77 11.43 -12.81 -0.82
N LEU A 78 12.62 -13.14 -0.31
CA LEU A 78 12.79 -13.61 1.07
C LEU A 78 12.39 -12.53 2.09
N GLY A 79 12.73 -11.27 1.84
CA GLY A 79 12.30 -10.15 2.68
C GLY A 79 10.78 -10.01 2.75
N LEU A 80 10.11 -10.13 1.59
CA LEU A 80 8.65 -10.07 1.48
C LEU A 80 7.97 -11.25 2.19
N THR A 81 8.44 -12.48 2.00
CA THR A 81 7.85 -13.67 2.64
C THR A 81 8.01 -13.64 4.15
N ARG A 82 9.17 -13.20 4.66
CA ARG A 82 9.38 -13.00 6.11
C ARG A 82 8.47 -11.91 6.66
N SER A 83 8.24 -10.84 5.91
CA SER A 83 7.32 -9.78 6.34
C SER A 83 5.88 -10.27 6.41
N LEU A 84 5.42 -10.99 5.37
CA LEU A 84 4.08 -11.58 5.35
C LEU A 84 3.89 -12.59 6.50
N GLY A 85 4.89 -13.42 6.79
CA GLY A 85 4.86 -14.34 7.92
C GLY A 85 4.73 -13.64 9.28
N ARG A 86 5.40 -12.48 9.47
CA ARG A 86 5.24 -11.68 10.69
C ARG A 86 3.82 -11.13 10.84
N GLU A 87 3.25 -10.58 9.77
CA GLU A 87 1.86 -10.08 9.77
C GLU A 87 0.87 -11.20 10.04
N HIS A 88 1.09 -12.39 9.47
CA HIS A 88 0.25 -13.56 9.72
C HIS A 88 0.27 -14.00 11.19
N ILE A 89 1.46 -14.09 11.80
CA ILE A 89 1.61 -14.43 13.21
C ILE A 89 0.97 -13.35 14.10
N LYS A 90 1.14 -12.07 13.75
CA LYS A 90 0.53 -10.96 14.49
C LYS A 90 -0.99 -11.03 14.43
N GLY A 91 -1.57 -11.22 13.24
CA GLY A 91 -3.02 -11.35 13.07
C GLY A 91 -3.62 -12.54 13.83
N LEU A 92 -2.87 -13.67 13.92
CA LEU A 92 -3.26 -14.80 14.75
C LEU A 92 -3.29 -14.44 16.24
N LYS A 93 -2.27 -13.75 16.75
CA LYS A 93 -2.25 -13.27 18.15
C LYS A 93 -3.40 -12.31 18.43
N ASP A 94 -3.58 -11.31 17.58
CA ASP A 94 -4.65 -10.32 17.69
C ASP A 94 -6.05 -11.00 17.68
N SER A 95 -6.20 -12.15 17.00
CA SER A 95 -7.44 -12.95 17.01
C SER A 95 -7.61 -13.84 18.25
N MET A 96 -6.52 -14.25 18.90
CA MET A 96 -6.53 -15.07 20.12
C MET A 96 -6.68 -14.23 21.39
N ASP A 97 -6.30 -12.95 21.35
CA ASP A 97 -6.46 -12.01 22.47
C ASP A 97 -7.90 -11.46 22.59
N VAL A 98 -8.83 -11.92 21.74
CA VAL A 98 -10.28 -11.64 21.83
C VAL A 98 -10.98 -12.80 22.56
N GLU A 99 -10.87 -12.84 23.89
CA GLU A 99 -11.76 -13.64 24.75
C GLU A 99 -12.99 -12.80 25.19
N PRO A 100 -14.16 -13.42 25.43
CA PRO A 100 -15.48 -12.81 25.28
C PRO A 100 -15.85 -11.91 26.46
N ALA A 101 -15.86 -10.60 26.25
CA ALA A 101 -16.37 -9.62 27.21
C ALA A 101 -17.91 -9.50 27.19
N MET A 102 -18.65 -10.62 27.18
CA MET A 102 -20.11 -10.60 27.33
C MET A 102 -20.61 -11.80 28.13
N GLU A 103 -20.69 -11.67 29.46
CA GLU A 103 -21.75 -12.27 30.30
C GLU A 103 -21.55 -11.89 31.78
N GLN A 104 -21.75 -10.61 32.11
CA GLN A 104 -22.00 -10.18 33.51
C GLN A 104 -22.98 -9.01 33.49
N LYS A 105 -24.21 -9.24 33.00
CA LYS A 105 -25.29 -8.26 33.14
C LYS A 105 -26.67 -8.89 33.20
N GLU A 106 -26.81 -10.00 33.90
CA GLU A 106 -28.10 -10.49 34.38
C GLU A 106 -27.88 -11.18 35.73
N LEU A 107 -27.87 -10.40 36.82
CA LEU A 107 -28.09 -10.83 38.20
C LEU A 107 -28.09 -9.58 39.10
N GLU A 108 -29.10 -8.74 38.90
CA GLU A 108 -29.63 -7.88 39.96
C GLU A 108 -31.09 -8.29 40.13
N ILE A 109 -31.34 -9.19 41.10
CA ILE A 109 -32.66 -9.47 41.68
C ILE A 109 -32.76 -8.61 42.93
#